data_AF-A0A0K9YMP6-F1
#
_entry.id   AF-A0A0K9YMP6-F1
#
_cell.length_a   1.000
_cell.length_b   1.000
_cell.length_c   1.000
_cell.angle_alpha   90.00
_cell.angle_beta   90.00
_cell.angle_gamma   90.00
#
_symmetry.space_group_name_H-M   'P 1'
#
loop_
_entity.id
_entity.type
_entity.pdbx_description
1 polymer ?
#
loop_
_entity_poly.entity_id
_entity_poly.type
_entity_poly.pdbx_seq_one_letter_code
_entity_poly.pdbx_strand_id
1 'polypeptide(L)'
;MFYNDLDNDDSKVNGVLTWDGAADEAEVKAYNVYFVSQSNVRTLMKSIPKGSTYEYTFNELAVPGHSEKLAVYAVDSSDAEYPAHAWVYYFNLTL
;
A
#
# COMPACT_ATOMS: atom_id res chain seq x y z
N MET A 1 -7.23 2.31 -7.48
CA MET A 1 -6.73 1.24 -6.61
C MET A 1 -7.87 0.34 -6.18
N PHE A 2 -7.60 -0.97 -6.10
CA PHE A 2 -8.54 -1.99 -5.66
C PHE A 2 -7.81 -3.00 -4.75
N TYR A 3 -8.50 -3.47 -3.71
CA TYR A 3 -8.08 -4.58 -2.87
C TYR A 3 -9.26 -5.54 -2.71
N ASN A 4 -9.00 -6.84 -2.75
CA ASN A 4 -9.99 -7.88 -2.50
C ASN A 4 -9.43 -8.83 -1.46
N ASP A 5 -10.06 -8.89 -0.29
CA ASP A 5 -9.71 -9.91 0.70
C ASP A 5 -10.16 -11.29 0.20
N LEU A 6 -9.31 -12.29 0.37
CA LEU A 6 -9.54 -13.66 -0.10
C LEU A 6 -9.77 -14.65 1.04
N ASP A 7 -9.65 -14.22 2.30
CA ASP A 7 -10.03 -15.04 3.45
C ASP A 7 -10.95 -14.30 4.42
N ASN A 8 -11.40 -15.03 5.45
CA ASN A 8 -12.26 -14.52 6.52
C ASN A 8 -11.48 -14.41 7.85
N ASP A 9 -10.16 -14.21 7.80
CA ASP A 9 -9.31 -14.07 8.98
C ASP A 9 -8.95 -12.61 9.21
N ASP A 10 -9.74 -11.98 10.07
CA ASP A 10 -9.63 -10.58 10.48
C ASP A 10 -8.25 -10.19 11.07
N SER A 11 -7.40 -11.16 11.40
CA SER A 11 -6.06 -10.89 11.89
C SER A 11 -5.02 -10.76 10.76
N LYS A 12 -5.43 -10.98 9.51
CA LYS A 12 -4.56 -11.06 8.34
C LYS A 12 -5.15 -10.31 7.15
N VAL A 13 -4.28 -10.04 6.18
CA VAL A 13 -4.67 -9.65 4.84
C VAL A 13 -4.21 -10.69 3.86
N ASN A 14 -5.12 -11.10 2.99
CA ASN A 14 -4.87 -12.03 1.90
C ASN A 14 -5.53 -11.49 0.64
N GLY A 15 -4.84 -11.52 -0.50
CA GLY A 15 -5.39 -10.94 -1.74
C GLY A 15 -4.42 -10.06 -2.49
N VAL A 16 -4.94 -9.26 -3.42
CA VAL A 16 -4.12 -8.45 -4.33
C VAL A 16 -4.45 -6.98 -4.18
N LEU A 17 -3.47 -6.18 -3.80
CA LEU A 17 -3.50 -4.72 -3.91
C LEU A 17 -3.06 -4.34 -5.30
N THR A 18 -3.87 -3.57 -6.01
CA THR A 18 -3.52 -2.99 -7.32
C THR A 18 -3.67 -1.48 -7.28
N TRP A 19 -2.68 -0.76 -7.80
CA TRP A 19 -2.75 0.69 -8.00
C TRP A 19 -2.32 1.00 -9.44
N ASP A 20 -2.68 2.18 -9.92
CA ASP A 20 -2.13 2.70 -11.18
C ASP A 20 -0.79 3.44 -10.88
N GLY A 21 0.10 3.57 -11.87
CA GLY A 21 1.27 4.42 -11.73
C GLY A 21 0.90 5.91 -11.65
N ALA A 22 1.79 6.74 -11.10
CA ALA A 22 1.69 8.19 -11.20
C ALA A 22 1.64 8.63 -12.68
N ALA A 23 0.94 9.73 -12.97
CA ALA A 23 0.83 10.26 -14.33
C ALA A 23 2.19 10.70 -14.91
N ASP A 24 3.10 11.15 -14.03
CA ASP A 24 4.51 11.39 -14.33
C ASP A 24 5.38 10.61 -13.32
N GLU A 25 6.20 9.70 -13.84
CA GLU A 25 7.13 8.88 -13.06
C GLU A 25 8.61 9.24 -13.29
N ALA A 26 8.89 10.40 -13.90
CA ALA A 26 10.26 10.82 -14.17
C ALA A 26 11.11 10.81 -12.89
N GLU A 27 10.54 11.30 -11.79
CA GLU A 27 11.21 11.40 -10.48
C GLU A 27 10.90 10.20 -9.56
N VAL A 28 9.90 9.38 -9.88
CA VAL A 28 9.53 8.21 -9.07
C VAL A 28 10.59 7.12 -9.22
N LYS A 29 11.03 6.50 -8.12
CA LYS A 29 11.85 5.27 -8.13
C LYS A 29 11.04 4.03 -7.76
N ALA A 30 10.09 4.18 -6.84
CA ALA A 30 9.35 3.08 -6.25
C ALA A 30 8.04 3.55 -5.63
N TYR A 31 7.23 2.58 -5.22
CA TYR A 31 5.99 2.73 -4.50
C TYR A 31 6.09 2.02 -3.16
N ASN A 32 5.99 2.78 -2.07
CA ASN A 32 5.95 2.24 -0.72
C ASN A 32 4.53 1.90 -0.34
N VAL A 33 4.31 0.65 0.05
CA VAL A 33 3.04 0.14 0.57
C VAL A 33 3.11 0.10 2.10
N TYR A 34 2.11 0.67 2.75
CA TYR A 34 2.00 0.79 4.19
C TYR A 34 0.71 0.17 4.71
N PHE A 35 0.79 -0.38 5.93
CA PHE A 35 -0.38 -0.46 6.81
C PHE A 35 -0.56 0.86 7.54
N VAL A 36 -1.82 1.27 7.75
CA VAL A 36 -2.18 2.51 8.43
C VAL A 36 -3.17 2.21 9.55
N SER A 37 -2.84 2.64 10.77
CA SER A 37 -3.70 2.51 11.95
C SER A 37 -4.83 3.53 12.00
N GLN A 38 -5.81 3.29 12.88
CA GLN A 38 -6.85 4.27 13.24
C GLN A 38 -6.26 5.65 13.58
N SER A 39 -5.11 5.69 14.26
CA SER A 39 -4.40 6.91 14.63
C SER A 39 -3.51 7.47 13.51
N ASN A 40 -3.63 6.96 12.28
CA ASN A 40 -2.83 7.31 11.11
C ASN A 40 -1.31 7.02 11.26
N VAL A 41 -0.94 6.09 12.15
CA VAL A 41 0.44 5.60 12.23
C VAL A 41 0.67 4.66 11.05
N ARG A 42 1.74 4.91 10.29
CA ARG A 42 2.10 4.13 9.10
C ARG A 42 3.21 3.13 9.42
N THR A 43 3.04 1.89 9.01
CA THR A 43 4.06 0.84 9.08
C THR A 43 4.44 0.41 7.67
N LEU A 44 5.69 0.65 7.28
CA LEU A 44 6.18 0.26 5.96
C LEU A 44 6.18 -1.26 5.85
N MET A 45 5.51 -1.76 4.81
CA MET A 45 5.47 -3.19 4.52
C MET A 45 6.42 -3.54 3.38
N LYS A 46 6.32 -2.83 2.26
CA LYS A 46 7.10 -3.14 1.06
C LYS A 46 7.37 -1.89 0.25
N SER A 47 8.53 -1.86 -0.40
CA SER A 47 8.83 -0.91 -1.49
C SER A 47 8.89 -1.67 -2.81
N ILE A 48 8.16 -1.18 -3.81
CA ILE A 48 7.97 -1.83 -5.10
C ILE A 48 8.53 -0.92 -6.19
N PRO A 49 9.60 -1.31 -6.90
CA PRO A 49 10.21 -0.46 -7.93
C PRO A 49 9.22 -0.06 -9.02
N LYS A 50 9.37 1.17 -9.55
CA LYS A 50 8.59 1.60 -10.71
C LYS A 50 8.78 0.67 -11.92
N GLY A 51 7.79 0.61 -12.81
CA GLY A 51 7.80 -0.28 -13.97
C GLY A 51 7.57 -1.77 -13.65
N SER A 52 7.28 -2.10 -12.38
CA SER A 52 6.68 -3.39 -12.00
C SER A 52 5.20 -3.43 -12.39
N THR A 53 4.49 -4.52 -12.11
CA THR A 53 3.06 -4.70 -12.45
C THR A 53 2.07 -3.84 -11.63
N TYR A 54 2.54 -2.84 -10.88
CA TYR A 54 1.75 -2.00 -9.96
C TYR A 54 0.75 -2.78 -9.09
N GLU A 55 1.20 -3.95 -8.63
CA GLU A 55 0.42 -4.84 -7.80
C GLU A 55 1.27 -5.41 -6.66
N TYR A 56 0.61 -5.83 -5.60
CA TYR A 56 1.21 -6.59 -4.51
C TYR A 56 0.24 -7.65 -4.03
N THR A 57 0.69 -8.91 -4.02
CA THR A 57 -0.07 -10.03 -3.47
C THR A 57 0.28 -10.24 -2.01
N PHE A 58 -0.71 -10.14 -1.13
CA PHE A 58 -0.64 -10.58 0.26
C PHE A 58 -0.95 -12.08 0.32
N ASN A 59 -0.14 -12.82 1.07
CA ASN A 59 -0.37 -14.24 1.35
C ASN A 59 -0.46 -14.39 2.88
N GLU A 60 -1.66 -14.26 3.43
CA GLU A 60 -1.92 -14.40 4.88
C GLU A 60 -0.99 -13.53 5.75
N LEU A 61 -0.82 -12.24 5.38
CA LEU A 61 0.08 -11.36 6.11
C LEU A 61 -0.61 -10.81 7.35
N ALA A 62 -0.03 -11.03 8.53
CA ALA A 62 -0.57 -10.50 9.79
C ALA A 62 -0.71 -8.97 9.76
N VAL A 63 -1.89 -8.47 10.15
CA VAL A 63 -2.18 -7.05 10.26
C VAL A 63 -1.49 -6.49 11.52
N PRO A 64 -0.57 -5.53 11.39
CA PRO A 64 0.15 -5.01 12.55
C PRO A 64 -0.75 -4.09 13.39
N GLY A 65 -1.03 -4.50 14.62
CA GLY A 65 -1.82 -3.72 15.58
C GLY A 65 -3.26 -3.49 15.11
N HIS A 66 -3.80 -2.30 15.38
CA HIS A 66 -5.12 -1.88 14.90
C HIS A 66 -5.02 -1.14 13.54
N SER A 67 -4.28 -1.73 12.61
CA SER A 67 -4.24 -1.24 11.23
C SER A 67 -5.56 -1.54 10.56
N GLU A 68 -6.19 -0.52 9.98
CA GLU A 68 -7.50 -0.67 9.33
C GLU A 68 -7.43 -0.43 7.83
N LYS A 69 -6.26 -0.01 7.35
CA LYS A 69 -6.08 0.66 6.07
C LYS A 69 -4.76 0.25 5.43
N LEU A 70 -4.74 0.24 4.10
CA LEU A 70 -3.54 0.19 3.28
C LEU A 70 -3.31 1.57 2.65
N ALA A 71 -2.07 1.90 2.32
CA ALA A 71 -1.74 3.11 1.56
C ALA A 71 -0.53 2.89 0.67
N VAL A 72 -0.49 3.58 -0.48
CA VAL A 72 0.62 3.53 -1.43
C VAL A 72 1.15 4.94 -1.69
N TYR A 73 2.46 5.12 -1.57
CA TYR A 73 3.14 6.40 -1.79
C TYR A 73 4.27 6.23 -2.79
N ALA A 74 4.29 7.08 -3.83
CA ALA A 74 5.45 7.20 -4.70
C ALA A 74 6.62 7.85 -3.94
N VAL A 75 7.83 7.32 -4.14
CA VAL A 75 9.07 7.85 -3.58
C VAL A 75 10.09 8.12 -4.67
N ASP A 76 10.94 9.13 -4.49
CA ASP A 76 12.02 9.46 -5.43
C ASP A 76 13.36 8.80 -5.11
N SER A 77 14.38 9.13 -5.90
CA SER A 77 15.77 8.74 -5.68
C SER A 77 16.30 9.04 -4.27
N SER A 78 15.77 10.05 -3.59
CA SER A 78 16.16 10.48 -2.24
C SER A 78 15.35 9.83 -1.11
N ASP A 79 14.42 8.92 -1.43
CA ASP A 79 13.45 8.35 -0.49
C ASP A 79 12.42 9.36 0.05
N ALA A 80 12.31 10.53 -0.58
CA ALA A 80 11.25 11.47 -0.27
C ALA A 80 9.93 11.00 -0.88
N GLU A 81 8.88 10.95 -0.06
CA GLU A 81 7.52 10.70 -0.53
C GLU A 81 7.00 11.91 -1.31
N TYR A 82 6.33 11.68 -2.44
CA TYR A 82 5.69 12.73 -3.22
C TYR A 82 4.25 12.92 -2.76
N PRO A 83 3.92 13.96 -1.96
CA PRO A 83 2.57 14.15 -1.46
C PRO A 83 1.54 14.43 -2.57
N ALA A 84 1.97 14.95 -3.73
CA ALA A 84 1.08 15.22 -4.87
C ALA A 84 0.60 13.96 -5.60
N HIS A 85 1.24 12.80 -5.36
CA HIS A 85 0.91 11.50 -5.99
C HIS A 85 0.73 10.40 -4.94
N ALA A 86 0.59 10.79 -3.67
CA ALA A 86 0.26 9.92 -2.57
C ALA A 86 -1.20 9.46 -2.71
N TRP A 87 -1.39 8.32 -3.34
CA TRP A 87 -2.71 7.73 -3.36
C TRP A 87 -2.99 7.02 -2.04
N VAL A 88 -3.58 7.79 -1.15
CA VAL A 88 -4.17 7.28 0.07
C VAL A 88 -5.53 6.71 -0.26
N TYR A 89 -5.56 5.47 -0.73
CA TYR A 89 -6.80 4.73 -0.81
C TYR A 89 -6.98 3.96 0.47
N TYR A 90 -7.87 4.44 1.32
CA TYR A 90 -8.29 3.69 2.48
C TYR A 90 -9.21 2.56 2.04
N PHE A 91 -8.72 1.32 2.14
CA PHE A 91 -9.61 0.17 2.23
C PHE A 91 -9.87 -0.06 3.70
N ASN A 92 -11.14 -0.10 4.13
CA ASN A 92 -11.42 -0.66 5.44
C ASN A 92 -11.17 -2.16 5.32
N LEU A 93 -10.30 -2.71 6.15
CA LEU A 93 -10.31 -4.14 6.39
C LEU A 93 -11.70 -4.46 6.93
N THR A 94 -12.57 -5.06 6.11
CA THR A 94 -13.80 -5.67 6.62
C THR A 94 -13.38 -6.93 7.34
N LEU A 95 -13.09 -6.74 8.62
CA LEU A 95 -13.06 -7.76 9.65
C LEU A 95 -14.52 -8.20 9.90
#